data_AF-A0A9E3VQ83-F1
#
_entry.id   AF-A0A9E3VQ83-F1
#
_cell.length_a   1.000
_cell.length_b   1.000
_cell.length_c   1.000
_cell.angle_alpha   90.00
_cell.angle_beta   90.00
_cell.angle_gamma   90.00
#
_symmetry.space_group_name_H-M   'P 1'
#
loop_
_entity.id
_entity.type
_entity.pdbx_description
1 polymer ?
#
loop_
_entity_poly.entity_id
_entity_poly.type
_entity_poly.pdbx_seq_one_letter_code
_entity_poly.pdbx_strand_id
1 'polypeptide(L)'
;MENSVYRTLEFPDYAMLVGYFVLMLLIGVYFYRHMREMKDYFCGGNAIPWWLSGVSFYMTSFSVAAFVFYPSVCYRHGWVGVTLLWVAVPAALFSALVFSKSWRRARIHSPVEYLETRYGAALRQVFAWQGVPVKIIDDAIKLFATGKFISICVGMDIKWSILGAGGIMLIYTFMGGLWAVAVTDFIQFVVLSVGILVVLPLSINKAGGLTAIFENSPKGFFDLTGGDFGWSYVLPLVILYSLAWSSINWSLIQKYYCVPKERDARKVGLLVVALYVIGPPLMFFPAIAAHGFIPDLKDAGDVYPAVCSMLLPAGMLGLAIAAMFAATMSTLSGDYNVCASVLTNDVYKRLFRPKASEWELVQVGRLMTLLVGVIALGAAFLMSRGKAEDLFRIMVTLFGVATAPVAVPMLLGLVSRRVTSLSAMVGFIAGLSLGLGLFFLSRHKADVALLGFLQWKPATEDVIFFGTTWKMEIFMFISTTIVTYLTMIVVSLAKPMTADEQSRCDEFQKRLSTPIGELPGDTVQSGTMMSPFRIVGICTILIGVMMLALIPWLWGSPAIKWNIGLGAALIAIGVGAMFLPQADKTAA
;
A
#
# COMPACT_ATOMS: atom_id res chain seq x y z
N MET A 1 26.54 0.92 27.03
CA MET A 1 25.53 2.01 27.07
C MET A 1 24.30 1.51 26.34
N GLU A 2 23.51 0.71 27.05
CA GLU A 2 22.25 0.11 26.59
C GLU A 2 21.08 0.95 27.16
N ASN A 3 20.05 1.17 26.33
CA ASN A 3 18.67 1.56 26.69
C ASN A 3 18.30 3.01 27.05
N SER A 4 19.11 4.06 26.81
CA SER A 4 18.72 5.43 27.24
C SER A 4 17.89 6.27 26.24
N VAL A 5 17.57 5.77 25.04
CA VAL A 5 16.83 6.55 24.03
C VAL A 5 15.31 6.34 24.11
N TYR A 6 14.87 5.18 24.62
CA TYR A 6 13.46 4.80 24.63
C TYR A 6 12.88 4.92 26.04
N ARG A 7 11.83 5.72 26.18
CA ARG A 7 11.00 5.74 27.39
C ARG A 7 10.14 4.48 27.40
N THR A 8 10.05 3.82 28.56
CA THR A 8 9.09 2.73 28.76
C THR A 8 7.67 3.26 28.64
N LEU A 9 6.79 2.51 27.96
CA LEU A 9 5.39 2.88 27.82
C LEU A 9 4.69 3.01 29.17
N GLU A 10 3.85 4.03 29.29
CA GLU A 10 3.05 4.25 30.49
C GLU A 10 1.62 3.78 30.30
N PHE A 11 0.86 3.69 31.39
CA PHE A 11 -0.54 3.26 31.36
C PHE A 11 -1.38 3.97 30.27
N PRO A 12 -1.29 5.30 30.05
CA PRO A 12 -2.06 5.97 29.01
C PRO A 12 -1.69 5.54 27.59
N ASP A 13 -0.44 5.13 27.35
CA ASP A 13 -0.01 4.63 26.04
C ASP A 13 -0.68 3.29 25.73
N TYR A 14 -0.69 2.37 26.70
CA TYR A 14 -1.38 1.10 26.58
C TYR A 14 -2.89 1.29 26.41
N ALA A 15 -3.50 2.19 27.18
CA ALA A 15 -4.93 2.49 27.07
C ALA A 15 -5.31 3.00 25.67
N MET A 16 -4.49 3.89 25.09
CA MET A 16 -4.68 4.39 23.73
C MET A 16 -4.54 3.28 22.68
N LEU A 17 -3.51 2.45 22.81
CA LEU A 17 -3.26 1.33 21.91
C LEU A 17 -4.41 0.31 21.93
N VAL A 18 -4.83 -0.11 23.13
CA VAL A 18 -5.93 -1.06 23.31
C VAL A 18 -7.25 -0.46 22.81
N GLY A 19 -7.53 0.81 23.12
CA GLY A 19 -8.72 1.49 22.63
C GLY A 19 -8.78 1.57 21.10
N TYR A 20 -7.65 1.82 20.44
CA TYR A 20 -7.54 1.79 18.98
C TYR A 20 -7.89 0.41 18.43
N PHE A 21 -7.34 -0.67 19.01
CA PHE A 21 -7.64 -2.03 18.56
C PHE A 21 -9.09 -2.43 18.78
N VAL A 22 -9.66 -2.07 19.93
CA VAL A 22 -11.08 -2.28 20.22
C VAL A 22 -11.95 -1.56 19.20
N LEU A 23 -11.63 -0.30 18.85
CA LEU A 23 -12.35 0.45 17.82
C LEU A 23 -12.30 -0.28 16.46
N MET A 24 -11.13 -0.77 16.05
CA MET A 24 -10.99 -1.52 14.79
C MET A 24 -11.83 -2.81 14.78
N LEU A 25 -11.83 -3.55 15.89
CA LEU A 25 -12.64 -4.76 16.04
C LEU A 25 -14.14 -4.46 15.98
N LEU A 26 -14.60 -3.39 16.64
CA LEU A 26 -16.01 -2.99 16.63
C LEU A 26 -16.48 -2.61 15.22
N ILE A 27 -15.64 -1.95 14.42
CA ILE A 27 -15.94 -1.65 13.01
C ILE A 27 -16.08 -2.96 12.21
N GLY A 28 -15.16 -3.90 12.39
CA GLY A 28 -15.23 -5.22 11.74
C GLY A 28 -16.52 -5.99 12.08
N VAL A 29 -16.88 -6.04 13.37
CA VAL A 29 -18.11 -6.68 13.88
C VAL A 29 -19.36 -6.03 13.28
N TYR A 30 -19.38 -4.70 13.19
CA TYR A 30 -20.50 -3.95 12.63
C TYR A 30 -20.77 -4.32 11.16
N PHE A 31 -19.72 -4.35 10.33
CA PHE A 31 -19.86 -4.64 8.90
C PHE A 31 -20.14 -6.12 8.60
N TYR A 32 -19.68 -7.04 9.45
CA TYR A 32 -19.93 -8.48 9.30
C TYR A 32 -21.41 -8.84 9.09
N ARG A 33 -22.31 -8.12 9.78
CA ARG A 33 -23.77 -8.36 9.72
C ARG A 33 -24.42 -7.82 8.44
N HIS A 34 -23.73 -6.93 7.72
CA HIS A 34 -24.26 -6.21 6.56
C HIS A 34 -23.72 -6.75 5.22
N MET A 35 -22.60 -7.48 5.20
CA MET A 35 -22.03 -8.06 3.97
C MET A 35 -22.66 -9.42 3.65
N ARG A 36 -23.65 -9.46 2.75
CA ARG A 36 -24.40 -10.69 2.38
C ARG A 36 -24.19 -11.18 0.95
N GLU A 37 -23.70 -10.33 0.04
CA GLU A 37 -23.41 -10.68 -1.36
C GLU A 37 -21.91 -10.61 -1.67
N MET A 38 -21.44 -11.36 -2.68
CA MET A 38 -20.02 -11.44 -3.01
C MET A 38 -19.48 -10.11 -3.56
N LYS A 39 -20.27 -9.43 -4.39
CA LYS A 39 -19.96 -8.09 -4.92
C LYS A 39 -19.87 -7.05 -3.79
N ASP A 40 -20.67 -7.18 -2.74
CA ASP A 40 -20.59 -6.30 -1.56
C ASP A 40 -19.32 -6.57 -0.76
N TYR A 41 -18.96 -7.84 -0.59
CA TYR A 41 -17.79 -8.24 0.18
C TYR A 41 -16.46 -7.84 -0.48
N PHE A 42 -16.32 -8.01 -1.80
CA PHE A 42 -15.07 -7.73 -2.52
C PHE A 42 -15.01 -6.40 -3.27
N CYS A 43 -16.15 -5.80 -3.64
CA CYS A 43 -16.17 -4.56 -4.43
C CYS A 43 -16.98 -3.45 -3.75
N GLY A 44 -17.50 -3.70 -2.54
CA GLY A 44 -18.36 -2.76 -1.85
C GLY A 44 -19.62 -2.39 -2.65
N GLY A 45 -20.10 -3.29 -3.51
CA GLY A 45 -21.27 -3.02 -4.37
C GLY A 45 -21.01 -1.99 -5.48
N ASN A 46 -19.75 -1.58 -5.68
CA ASN A 46 -19.35 -0.39 -6.45
C ASN A 46 -19.97 0.91 -5.88
N ALA A 47 -20.23 0.96 -4.58
CA ALA A 47 -20.93 2.06 -3.92
C ALA A 47 -20.03 2.93 -3.02
N ILE A 48 -18.73 2.63 -2.94
CA ILE A 48 -17.80 3.33 -2.03
C ILE A 48 -17.58 4.77 -2.54
N PRO A 49 -17.79 5.81 -1.71
CA PRO A 49 -17.53 7.19 -2.10
C PRO A 49 -16.06 7.42 -2.49
N TRP A 50 -15.83 8.27 -3.50
CA TRP A 50 -14.48 8.54 -4.01
C TRP A 50 -13.49 9.03 -2.95
N TRP A 51 -13.95 9.85 -1.98
CA TRP A 51 -13.08 10.38 -0.94
C TRP A 51 -12.63 9.28 0.02
N LEU A 52 -13.54 8.37 0.36
CA LEU A 52 -13.26 7.24 1.25
C LEU A 52 -12.33 6.24 0.55
N SER A 53 -12.61 5.94 -0.71
CA SER A 53 -11.77 5.07 -1.53
C SER A 53 -10.37 5.67 -1.78
N GLY A 54 -10.25 7.00 -1.96
CA GLY A 54 -8.97 7.68 -2.14
C GLY A 54 -8.11 7.74 -0.88
N VAL A 55 -8.72 7.95 0.30
CA VAL A 55 -7.99 7.81 1.57
C VAL A 55 -7.54 6.36 1.78
N SER A 56 -8.42 5.41 1.48
CA SER A 56 -8.11 3.98 1.53
C SER A 56 -6.97 3.59 0.58
N PHE A 57 -6.96 4.11 -0.65
CA PHE A 57 -5.82 3.97 -1.56
C PHE A 57 -4.53 4.49 -0.91
N TYR A 58 -4.56 5.74 -0.42
CA TYR A 58 -3.38 6.37 0.20
C TYR A 58 -2.83 5.53 1.36
N MET A 59 -3.69 5.09 2.27
CA MET A 59 -3.28 4.27 3.42
C MET A 59 -2.78 2.88 3.04
N THR A 60 -3.34 2.27 1.98
CA THR A 60 -2.89 0.97 1.48
C THR A 60 -1.49 1.07 0.82
N SER A 61 -1.10 2.23 0.31
CA SER A 61 0.12 2.44 -0.47
C SER A 61 1.44 2.39 0.32
N PHE A 62 1.43 2.39 1.66
CA PHE A 62 2.64 2.32 2.48
C PHE A 62 2.39 1.58 3.79
N SER A 63 3.42 0.90 4.31
CA SER A 63 3.38 0.15 5.56
C SER A 63 4.27 0.81 6.63
N VAL A 64 4.36 0.18 7.81
CA VAL A 64 5.29 0.63 8.85
C VAL A 64 6.75 0.69 8.37
N ALA A 65 7.12 -0.10 7.35
CA ALA A 65 8.46 -0.07 6.77
C ALA A 65 8.81 1.31 6.20
N ALA A 66 7.82 2.05 5.71
CA ALA A 66 8.01 3.43 5.24
C ALA A 66 8.48 4.35 6.37
N PHE A 67 8.00 4.17 7.60
CA PHE A 67 8.39 4.94 8.77
C PHE A 67 9.74 4.53 9.37
N VAL A 68 10.37 3.49 8.82
CA VAL A 68 11.76 3.12 9.14
C VAL A 68 12.67 3.62 8.02
N PHE A 69 12.34 3.27 6.77
CA PHE A 69 13.18 3.56 5.61
C PHE A 69 13.27 5.06 5.30
N TYR A 70 12.15 5.74 5.01
CA TYR A 70 12.21 7.13 4.54
C TYR A 70 12.72 8.10 5.61
N PRO A 71 12.32 7.99 6.89
CA PRO A 71 12.96 8.77 7.96
C PRO A 71 14.46 8.53 8.09
N SER A 72 14.94 7.28 7.90
CA SER A 72 16.39 7.00 7.94
C SER A 72 17.15 7.73 6.85
N VAL A 73 16.58 7.79 5.64
CA VAL A 73 17.14 8.54 4.52
C VAL A 73 17.03 10.05 4.78
N CYS A 74 15.93 10.52 5.37
CA CYS A 74 15.76 11.93 5.73
C CYS A 74 16.77 12.39 6.79
N TYR A 75 17.09 11.54 7.75
CA TYR A 75 18.07 11.86 8.79
C TYR A 75 19.51 11.93 8.23
N ARG A 76 19.83 11.08 7.24
CA ARG A 76 21.17 11.01 6.62
C ARG A 76 21.38 11.99 5.47
N HIS A 77 20.35 12.20 4.64
CA HIS A 77 20.42 12.91 3.36
C HIS A 77 19.37 14.02 3.23
N GLY A 78 18.61 14.31 4.29
CA GLY A 78 17.64 15.40 4.32
C GLY A 78 16.48 15.20 3.35
N TRP A 79 16.23 16.16 2.46
CA TRP A 79 15.04 16.16 1.60
C TRP A 79 14.98 14.99 0.60
N VAL A 80 16.11 14.34 0.31
CA VAL A 80 16.19 13.16 -0.55
C VAL A 80 15.21 12.06 -0.13
N GLY A 81 15.04 11.82 1.18
CA GLY A 81 14.10 10.81 1.66
C GLY A 81 12.62 11.15 1.37
N VAL A 82 12.27 12.44 1.34
CA VAL A 82 10.94 12.92 0.91
C VAL A 82 10.78 12.71 -0.58
N THR A 83 11.79 13.03 -1.38
CA THR A 83 11.78 12.80 -2.83
C THR A 83 11.54 11.35 -3.19
N LEU A 84 12.18 10.41 -2.48
CA LEU A 84 11.99 8.97 -2.71
C LEU A 84 10.54 8.50 -2.51
N LEU A 85 9.76 9.14 -1.62
CA LEU A 85 8.33 8.86 -1.51
C LEU A 85 7.50 9.70 -2.48
N TRP A 86 7.92 10.91 -2.82
CA TRP A 86 7.27 11.75 -3.85
C TRP A 86 7.29 11.15 -5.25
N VAL A 87 8.10 10.14 -5.51
CA VAL A 87 8.02 9.28 -6.69
C VAL A 87 6.60 8.71 -6.90
N ALA A 88 5.83 8.53 -5.82
CA ALA A 88 4.43 8.16 -5.86
C ALA A 88 3.51 9.22 -6.49
N VAL A 89 3.87 10.50 -6.46
CA VAL A 89 3.07 11.61 -7.03
C VAL A 89 2.91 11.48 -8.54
N PRO A 90 3.98 11.46 -9.36
CA PRO A 90 3.84 11.27 -10.80
C PRO A 90 3.26 9.88 -11.14
N ALA A 91 3.55 8.85 -10.34
CA ALA A 91 2.99 7.51 -10.55
C ALA A 91 1.48 7.45 -10.33
N ALA A 92 0.98 8.01 -9.23
CA ALA A 92 -0.44 8.11 -8.94
C ALA A 92 -1.14 9.01 -9.96
N LEU A 93 -0.50 10.12 -10.37
CA LEU A 93 -1.01 10.97 -11.44
C LEU A 93 -1.12 10.17 -12.74
N PHE A 94 -0.08 9.47 -13.17
CA PHE A 94 -0.12 8.63 -14.36
C PHE A 94 -1.25 7.59 -14.29
N SER A 95 -1.37 6.87 -13.17
CA SER A 95 -2.43 5.89 -12.93
C SER A 95 -3.83 6.52 -13.00
N ALA A 96 -4.02 7.67 -12.35
CA ALA A 96 -5.25 8.42 -12.34
C ALA A 96 -5.60 8.93 -13.74
N LEU A 97 -4.60 9.45 -14.48
CA LEU A 97 -4.76 10.07 -15.78
C LEU A 97 -5.11 9.05 -16.87
N VAL A 98 -4.43 7.91 -16.86
CA VAL A 98 -4.46 6.92 -17.94
C VAL A 98 -5.40 5.75 -17.66
N PHE A 99 -5.41 5.21 -16.43
CA PHE A 99 -6.02 3.91 -16.14
C PHE A 99 -7.27 3.95 -15.26
N SER A 100 -7.46 4.96 -14.41
CA SER A 100 -8.60 4.99 -13.47
C SER A 100 -9.97 4.76 -14.12
N LYS A 101 -10.23 5.41 -15.27
CA LYS A 101 -11.48 5.23 -16.02
C LYS A 101 -11.60 3.82 -16.57
N SER A 102 -10.52 3.30 -17.17
CA SER A 102 -10.49 1.95 -17.74
C SER A 102 -10.72 0.89 -16.67
N TRP A 103 -10.08 1.02 -15.50
CA TRP A 103 -10.31 0.12 -14.37
C TRP A 103 -11.76 0.11 -13.91
N ARG A 104 -12.38 1.30 -13.78
CA ARG A 104 -13.79 1.36 -13.41
C ARG A 104 -14.71 0.77 -14.48
N ARG A 105 -14.46 1.06 -15.76
CA ARG A 105 -15.26 0.57 -16.90
C ARG A 105 -14.99 -0.90 -17.26
N ALA A 106 -13.93 -1.50 -16.71
CA ALA A 106 -13.65 -2.93 -16.87
C ALA A 106 -14.75 -3.81 -16.27
N ARG A 107 -15.52 -3.30 -15.28
CA ARG A 107 -16.65 -3.99 -14.63
C ARG A 107 -16.26 -5.36 -14.08
N ILE A 108 -15.15 -5.37 -13.35
CA ILE A 108 -14.55 -6.57 -12.77
C ILE A 108 -14.76 -6.62 -11.25
N HIS A 109 -14.72 -7.83 -10.72
CA HIS A 109 -14.75 -8.16 -9.31
C HIS A 109 -13.37 -8.52 -8.75
N SER A 110 -12.44 -8.88 -9.62
CA SER A 110 -11.04 -9.14 -9.29
C SER A 110 -10.12 -8.45 -10.30
N PRO A 111 -8.88 -8.11 -9.92
CA PRO A 111 -7.93 -7.42 -10.78
C PRO A 111 -7.48 -8.26 -11.99
N VAL A 112 -7.52 -9.59 -11.90
CA VAL A 112 -7.10 -10.49 -12.99
C VAL A 112 -8.27 -10.93 -13.88
N GLU A 113 -9.51 -10.67 -13.45
CA GLU A 113 -10.71 -11.17 -14.13
C GLU A 113 -10.77 -10.77 -15.62
N TYR A 114 -10.44 -9.50 -15.91
CA TYR A 114 -10.50 -8.99 -17.28
C TYR A 114 -9.51 -9.68 -18.21
N LEU A 115 -8.43 -10.28 -17.69
CA LEU A 115 -7.45 -10.99 -18.51
C LEU A 115 -8.08 -12.17 -19.24
N GLU A 116 -9.12 -12.80 -18.69
CA GLU A 116 -9.84 -13.84 -19.43
C GLU A 116 -10.65 -13.26 -20.59
N THR A 117 -11.34 -12.14 -20.37
CA THR A 117 -12.08 -11.46 -21.45
C THR A 117 -11.15 -10.82 -22.48
N ARG A 118 -9.91 -10.47 -22.11
CA ARG A 118 -8.94 -9.80 -22.98
C ARG A 118 -7.99 -10.75 -23.72
N TYR A 119 -7.49 -11.77 -23.04
CA TYR A 119 -6.46 -12.69 -23.55
C TYR A 119 -6.91 -14.15 -23.47
N GLY A 120 -7.60 -14.53 -22.39
CA GLY A 120 -8.15 -15.88 -22.22
C GLY A 120 -7.82 -16.48 -20.86
N ALA A 121 -8.45 -17.62 -20.57
CA ALA A 121 -8.40 -18.24 -19.25
C ALA A 121 -6.99 -18.63 -18.81
N ALA A 122 -6.12 -19.05 -19.74
CA ALA A 122 -4.74 -19.46 -19.43
C ALA A 122 -3.92 -18.31 -18.81
N LEU A 123 -3.95 -17.12 -19.40
CA LEU A 123 -3.17 -15.98 -18.89
C LEU A 123 -3.70 -15.51 -17.53
N ARG A 124 -5.02 -15.49 -17.35
CA ARG A 124 -5.65 -15.18 -16.07
C ARG A 124 -5.17 -16.14 -14.97
N GLN A 125 -5.15 -17.45 -15.24
CA GLN A 125 -4.67 -18.45 -14.26
C GLN A 125 -3.20 -18.25 -13.93
N VAL A 126 -2.33 -18.05 -14.93
CA VAL A 126 -0.92 -17.77 -14.70
C VAL A 126 -0.75 -16.56 -13.76
N PHE A 127 -1.51 -15.49 -13.97
CA PHE A 127 -1.38 -14.26 -13.19
C PHE A 127 -2.01 -14.39 -11.80
N ALA A 128 -3.08 -15.18 -11.65
CA ALA A 128 -3.64 -15.52 -10.34
C ALA A 128 -2.64 -16.32 -9.49
N TRP A 129 -2.05 -17.38 -10.06
CA TRP A 129 -1.10 -18.27 -9.37
C TRP A 129 0.29 -17.67 -9.19
N GLN A 130 0.67 -16.70 -10.01
CA GLN A 130 1.89 -15.93 -9.81
C GLN A 130 1.68 -14.82 -8.76
N GLY A 131 0.57 -14.09 -8.82
CA GLY A 131 0.37 -12.89 -8.00
C GLY A 131 -0.01 -13.18 -6.55
N VAL A 132 -0.88 -14.17 -6.28
CA VAL A 132 -1.31 -14.48 -4.90
C VAL A 132 -0.14 -14.90 -4.00
N PRO A 133 0.75 -15.83 -4.39
CA PRO A 133 1.89 -16.20 -3.54
C PRO A 133 2.87 -15.04 -3.32
N VAL A 134 3.13 -14.23 -4.35
CA VAL A 134 4.00 -13.05 -4.23
C VAL A 134 3.41 -12.06 -3.22
N LYS A 135 2.10 -11.83 -3.24
CA LYS A 135 1.41 -10.97 -2.27
C LYS A 135 1.47 -11.52 -0.85
N ILE A 136 1.26 -12.82 -0.65
CA ILE A 136 1.40 -13.46 0.67
C ILE A 136 2.80 -13.27 1.25
N ILE A 137 3.85 -13.40 0.42
CA ILE A 137 5.24 -13.21 0.89
C ILE A 137 5.50 -11.74 1.23
N ASP A 138 5.06 -10.81 0.39
CA ASP A 138 5.14 -9.36 0.65
C ASP A 138 4.46 -9.00 1.98
N ASP A 139 3.25 -9.52 2.20
CA ASP A 139 2.48 -9.32 3.41
C ASP A 139 3.14 -9.92 4.65
N ALA A 140 3.75 -11.10 4.53
CA ALA A 140 4.52 -11.71 5.61
C ALA A 140 5.71 -10.84 6.05
N ILE A 141 6.37 -10.16 5.11
CA ILE A 141 7.51 -9.28 5.38
C ILE A 141 7.03 -8.01 6.08
N LYS A 142 5.93 -7.39 5.61
CA LYS A 142 5.33 -6.23 6.29
C LYS A 142 4.91 -6.59 7.72
N LEU A 143 4.31 -7.76 7.90
CA LEU A 143 3.89 -8.27 9.20
C LEU A 143 5.07 -8.54 10.14
N PHE A 144 6.15 -9.12 9.62
CA PHE A 144 7.40 -9.28 10.35
C PHE A 144 7.99 -7.93 10.78
N ALA A 145 8.05 -6.94 9.88
CA ALA A 145 8.53 -5.59 10.19
C ALA A 145 7.68 -4.92 11.27
N THR A 146 6.36 -5.07 11.19
CA THR A 146 5.43 -4.62 12.23
C THR A 146 5.67 -5.31 13.57
N GLY A 147 5.84 -6.63 13.59
CA GLY A 147 6.17 -7.36 14.81
C GLY A 147 7.49 -6.93 15.45
N LYS A 148 8.53 -6.71 14.64
CA LYS A 148 9.83 -6.17 15.08
C LYS A 148 9.65 -4.78 15.71
N PHE A 149 8.83 -3.93 15.08
CA PHE A 149 8.54 -2.61 15.61
C PHE A 149 7.89 -2.66 17.00
N ILE A 150 6.86 -3.51 17.20
CA ILE A 150 6.22 -3.68 18.52
C ILE A 150 7.23 -4.15 19.54
N SER A 151 8.07 -5.11 19.16
CA SER A 151 9.08 -5.69 20.04
C SER A 151 10.02 -4.63 20.59
N ILE A 152 10.45 -3.68 19.75
CA ILE A 152 11.32 -2.57 20.15
C ILE A 152 10.57 -1.58 21.06
N CYS A 153 9.37 -1.14 20.68
CA CYS A 153 8.65 -0.10 21.43
C CYS A 153 8.06 -0.59 22.76
N VAL A 154 7.57 -1.82 22.80
CA VAL A 154 6.91 -2.40 23.99
C VAL A 154 7.90 -3.21 24.84
N GLY A 155 9.06 -3.58 24.29
CA GLY A 155 10.01 -4.49 24.94
C GLY A 155 9.52 -5.94 25.02
N MET A 156 8.56 -6.33 24.17
CA MET A 156 8.03 -7.70 24.09
C MET A 156 8.87 -8.56 23.15
N ASP A 157 8.88 -9.88 23.36
CA ASP A 157 9.51 -10.81 22.42
C ASP A 157 8.86 -10.68 21.02
N ILE A 158 9.71 -10.71 19.99
CA ILE A 158 9.29 -10.54 18.60
C ILE A 158 8.27 -11.58 18.14
N LYS A 159 8.34 -12.82 18.65
CA LYS A 159 7.40 -13.89 18.29
C LYS A 159 5.99 -13.55 18.77
N TRP A 160 5.85 -13.14 20.02
CA TRP A 160 4.57 -12.73 20.60
C TRP A 160 4.05 -11.45 19.97
N SER A 161 4.95 -10.54 19.61
CA SER A 161 4.62 -9.31 18.88
C SER A 161 4.01 -9.60 17.51
N ILE A 162 4.62 -10.50 16.72
CA ILE A 162 4.11 -10.92 15.41
C ILE A 162 2.75 -11.63 15.55
N LEU A 163 2.64 -12.58 16.48
CA LEU A 163 1.41 -13.34 16.70
C LEU A 163 0.26 -12.46 17.17
N GLY A 164 0.51 -11.54 18.11
CA GLY A 164 -0.49 -10.60 18.61
C GLY A 164 -0.98 -9.64 17.53
N ALA A 165 -0.05 -8.96 16.83
CA ALA A 165 -0.38 -8.03 15.76
C ALA A 165 -1.12 -8.71 14.62
N GLY A 166 -0.58 -9.84 14.13
CA GLY A 166 -1.19 -10.61 13.06
C GLY A 166 -2.55 -11.18 13.44
N GLY A 167 -2.70 -11.71 14.65
CA GLY A 167 -3.98 -12.23 15.14
C GLY A 167 -5.08 -11.18 15.14
N ILE A 168 -4.81 -9.99 15.68
CA ILE A 168 -5.78 -8.88 15.67
C ILE A 168 -6.16 -8.49 14.24
N MET A 169 -5.17 -8.40 13.34
CA MET A 169 -5.40 -8.07 11.94
C MET A 169 -6.28 -9.08 11.21
N LEU A 170 -6.05 -10.37 11.43
CA LEU A 170 -6.85 -11.43 10.84
C LEU A 170 -8.30 -11.35 11.30
N ILE A 171 -8.55 -11.10 12.58
CA ILE A 171 -9.89 -11.08 13.15
C ILE A 171 -10.74 -9.98 12.50
N TYR A 172 -10.29 -8.72 12.45
CA TYR A 172 -11.14 -7.67 11.89
C TYR A 172 -11.23 -7.73 10.36
N THR A 173 -10.16 -8.16 9.67
CA THR A 173 -10.14 -8.25 8.19
C THR A 173 -11.10 -9.33 7.69
N PHE A 174 -11.13 -10.48 8.38
CA PHE A 174 -12.05 -11.59 8.08
C PHE A 174 -13.53 -11.17 8.15
N MET A 175 -13.86 -10.26 9.06
CA MET A 175 -15.25 -9.93 9.38
C MET A 175 -15.88 -8.95 8.38
N GLY A 176 -15.12 -8.00 7.85
CA GLY A 176 -15.70 -6.73 7.39
C GLY A 176 -15.84 -6.50 5.88
N GLY A 177 -15.14 -7.25 5.02
CA GLY A 177 -15.12 -7.01 3.56
C GLY A 177 -14.55 -5.62 3.19
N LEU A 178 -14.68 -5.23 1.91
CA LEU A 178 -14.05 -4.00 1.40
C LEU A 178 -14.58 -2.72 2.05
N TRP A 179 -15.86 -2.67 2.42
CA TRP A 179 -16.44 -1.53 3.13
C TRP A 179 -15.82 -1.30 4.50
N ALA A 180 -15.61 -2.37 5.27
CA ALA A 180 -14.91 -2.25 6.54
C ALA A 180 -13.48 -1.78 6.33
N VAL A 181 -12.75 -2.36 5.36
CA VAL A 181 -11.39 -1.95 5.01
C VAL A 181 -11.35 -0.45 4.72
N ALA A 182 -12.24 0.05 3.86
CA ALA A 182 -12.26 1.47 3.50
C ALA A 182 -12.56 2.38 4.71
N VAL A 183 -13.46 1.98 5.61
CA VAL A 183 -13.76 2.74 6.83
C VAL A 183 -12.59 2.68 7.81
N THR A 184 -12.03 1.50 8.09
CA THR A 184 -10.88 1.35 8.99
C THR A 184 -9.70 2.16 8.47
N ASP A 185 -9.44 2.15 7.16
CA ASP A 185 -8.39 2.96 6.53
C ASP A 185 -8.60 4.45 6.77
N PHE A 186 -9.83 4.94 6.71
CA PHE A 186 -10.11 6.34 7.01
C PHE A 186 -9.83 6.68 8.48
N ILE A 187 -10.21 5.80 9.40
CA ILE A 187 -9.92 6.00 10.83
C ILE A 187 -8.42 5.96 11.10
N GLN A 188 -7.71 5.05 10.44
CA GLN A 188 -6.26 4.94 10.45
C GLN A 188 -5.58 6.19 9.88
N PHE A 189 -6.13 6.77 8.82
CA PHE A 189 -5.68 8.07 8.28
C PHE A 189 -5.87 9.22 9.27
N VAL A 190 -7.00 9.27 9.98
CA VAL A 190 -7.24 10.27 11.04
C VAL A 190 -6.22 10.11 12.17
N VAL A 191 -6.03 8.89 12.67
CA VAL A 191 -5.04 8.59 13.74
C VAL A 191 -3.63 8.99 13.31
N LEU A 192 -3.23 8.66 12.08
CA LEU A 192 -1.94 9.04 11.52
C LEU A 192 -1.80 10.56 11.38
N SER A 193 -2.83 11.25 10.88
CA SER A 193 -2.82 12.71 10.71
C SER A 193 -2.64 13.43 12.04
N VAL A 194 -3.31 12.96 13.09
CA VAL A 194 -3.14 13.49 14.45
C VAL A 194 -1.70 13.31 14.93
N GLY A 195 -1.13 12.10 14.78
CA GLY A 195 0.26 11.84 15.16
C GLY A 195 1.23 12.79 14.47
N ILE A 196 1.06 13.01 13.16
CA ILE A 196 1.89 13.94 12.38
C ILE A 196 1.74 15.39 12.86
N LEU A 197 0.50 15.85 13.06
CA LEU A 197 0.20 17.23 13.48
C LEU A 197 0.71 17.55 14.90
N VAL A 198 0.95 16.53 15.72
CA VAL A 198 1.58 16.69 17.05
C VAL A 198 3.10 16.64 16.95
N VAL A 199 3.66 15.60 16.30
CA VAL A 199 5.11 15.36 16.28
C VAL A 199 5.84 16.47 15.52
N LEU A 200 5.31 16.90 14.37
CA LEU A 200 5.96 17.90 13.51
C LEU A 200 6.29 19.23 14.22
N PRO A 201 5.33 19.95 14.82
CA PRO A 201 5.64 21.21 15.50
C PRO A 201 6.56 21.02 16.71
N LEU A 202 6.46 19.89 17.43
CA LEU A 202 7.35 19.59 18.55
C LEU A 202 8.80 19.38 18.08
N SER A 203 9.00 18.67 16.96
CA SER A 203 10.34 18.47 16.37
C SER A 203 10.95 19.77 15.87
N ILE A 204 10.15 20.62 15.21
CA ILE A 204 10.61 21.94 14.75
C ILE A 204 11.02 22.81 15.94
N ASN A 205 10.22 22.84 17.00
CA ASN A 205 10.53 23.61 18.20
C ASN A 205 11.81 23.09 18.88
N LYS A 206 11.94 21.77 19.04
CA LYS A 206 13.12 21.15 19.65
C LYS A 206 14.41 21.43 18.88
N ALA A 207 14.33 21.54 17.55
CA ALA A 207 15.45 21.90 16.69
C ALA A 207 15.80 23.40 16.69
N GLY A 208 15.10 24.24 17.48
CA GLY A 208 15.34 25.69 17.54
C GLY A 208 14.56 26.50 16.49
N GLY A 209 13.57 25.90 15.81
CA GLY A 209 12.76 26.54 14.79
C GLY A 209 13.20 26.21 13.36
N LEU A 210 12.36 26.59 12.37
CA LEU A 210 12.63 26.30 10.96
C LEU A 210 13.94 26.93 10.48
N THR A 211 14.20 28.19 10.84
CA THR A 211 15.43 28.91 10.43
C THR A 211 16.68 28.18 10.91
N ALA A 212 16.70 27.74 12.17
CA ALA A 212 17.82 27.01 12.74
C ALA A 212 18.07 25.67 12.02
N ILE A 213 17.01 24.98 11.58
CA ILE A 213 17.14 23.74 10.80
C ILE A 213 17.84 24.02 9.47
N PHE A 214 17.40 25.05 8.73
CA PHE A 214 17.99 25.38 7.42
C PHE A 214 19.43 25.88 7.53
N GLU A 215 19.76 26.67 8.55
CA GLU A 215 21.09 27.26 8.73
C GLU A 215 22.12 26.23 9.25
N ASN A 216 21.72 25.31 10.12
CA ASN A 216 22.62 24.32 10.72
C ASN A 216 22.74 23.02 9.93
N SER A 217 21.98 22.88 8.83
CA SER A 217 22.02 21.68 8.00
C SER A 217 23.24 21.68 7.06
N PRO A 218 23.81 20.50 6.74
CA PRO A 218 24.87 20.40 5.75
C PRO A 218 24.48 21.01 4.39
N LYS A 219 25.47 21.45 3.62
CA LYS A 219 25.23 21.91 2.23
C LYS A 219 24.60 20.77 1.42
N GLY A 220 23.56 21.10 0.65
CA GLY A 220 22.83 20.13 -0.17
C GLY A 220 21.86 19.22 0.59
N PHE A 221 21.68 19.42 1.91
CA PHE A 221 20.73 18.61 2.69
C PHE A 221 19.27 18.80 2.27
N PHE A 222 18.94 19.89 1.57
CA PHE A 222 17.61 20.14 1.01
C PHE A 222 17.53 19.94 -0.51
N ASP A 223 18.56 19.35 -1.12
CA ASP A 223 18.51 18.98 -2.52
C ASP A 223 17.49 17.85 -2.74
N LEU A 224 16.82 17.86 -3.89
CA LEU A 224 15.83 16.85 -4.21
C LEU A 224 16.45 15.45 -4.32
N THR A 225 17.72 15.35 -4.72
CA THR A 225 18.43 14.09 -4.94
C THR A 225 19.87 14.22 -4.46
N GLY A 226 20.45 13.14 -3.93
CA GLY A 226 21.83 13.16 -3.44
C GLY A 226 22.34 11.76 -3.07
N GLY A 227 23.67 11.63 -2.93
CA GLY A 227 24.31 10.35 -2.65
C GLY A 227 23.98 9.28 -3.71
N ASP A 228 23.61 8.08 -3.25
CA ASP A 228 23.20 6.96 -4.10
C ASP A 228 21.82 7.16 -4.77
N PHE A 229 21.07 8.20 -4.38
CA PHE A 229 19.70 8.47 -4.81
C PHE A 229 19.60 9.62 -5.83
N GLY A 230 20.53 9.65 -6.79
CA GLY A 230 20.52 10.62 -7.90
C GLY A 230 19.33 10.46 -8.86
N TRP A 231 19.21 11.34 -9.85
CA TRP A 231 18.14 11.26 -10.86
C TRP A 231 18.14 9.95 -11.67
N SER A 232 19.30 9.33 -11.86
CA SER A 232 19.43 7.99 -12.45
C SER A 232 18.77 6.89 -11.60
N TYR A 233 18.59 7.11 -10.30
CA TYR A 233 17.84 6.24 -9.39
C TYR A 233 16.35 6.61 -9.36
N VAL A 234 16.05 7.89 -9.20
CA VAL A 234 14.69 8.40 -9.01
C VAL A 234 13.81 8.21 -10.25
N LEU A 235 14.32 8.47 -11.46
CA LEU A 235 13.52 8.38 -12.68
C LEU A 235 13.06 6.94 -12.99
N PRO A 236 13.93 5.90 -12.93
CA PRO A 236 13.47 4.52 -13.02
C PRO A 236 12.48 4.13 -11.93
N LEU A 237 12.65 4.65 -10.71
CA LEU A 237 11.70 4.40 -9.62
C LEU A 237 10.31 5.00 -9.92
N VAL A 238 10.24 6.18 -10.57
CA VAL A 238 8.97 6.76 -11.05
C VAL A 238 8.28 5.80 -12.02
N ILE A 239 9.02 5.24 -12.97
CA ILE A 239 8.47 4.29 -13.95
C ILE A 239 8.01 3.01 -13.24
N LEU A 240 8.79 2.49 -12.29
CA LEU A 240 8.45 1.31 -11.51
C LEU A 240 7.14 1.52 -10.75
N TYR A 241 7.02 2.61 -10.00
CA TYR A 241 5.80 2.92 -9.25
C TYR A 241 4.60 3.14 -10.20
N SER A 242 4.82 3.83 -11.33
CA SER A 242 3.79 4.06 -12.34
C SER A 242 3.20 2.77 -12.89
N LEU A 243 4.06 1.80 -13.21
CA LEU A 243 3.65 0.47 -13.66
C LEU A 243 2.98 -0.31 -12.51
N ALA A 244 3.65 -0.38 -11.35
CA ALA A 244 3.21 -1.20 -10.24
C ALA A 244 1.83 -0.78 -9.69
N TRP A 245 1.63 0.52 -9.46
CA TRP A 245 0.39 1.06 -8.88
C TRP A 245 -0.78 1.05 -9.87
N SER A 246 -0.49 0.95 -11.16
CA SER A 246 -1.50 0.84 -12.19
C SER A 246 -1.86 -0.61 -12.53
N SER A 247 -1.10 -1.62 -12.06
CA SER A 247 -1.31 -3.04 -12.46
C SER A 247 -1.09 -4.11 -11.36
N ILE A 248 0.11 -4.27 -10.82
CA ILE A 248 0.44 -5.39 -9.92
C ILE A 248 -0.04 -5.16 -8.48
N ASN A 249 -0.19 -3.90 -8.05
CA ASN A 249 -0.78 -3.57 -6.77
C ASN A 249 -2.31 -3.63 -6.85
N TRP A 250 -2.78 -4.88 -6.80
CA TRP A 250 -4.17 -5.27 -6.90
C TRP A 250 -5.11 -4.55 -5.94
N SER A 251 -4.69 -4.36 -4.68
CA SER A 251 -5.42 -3.61 -3.65
C SER A 251 -5.60 -2.13 -3.99
N LEU A 252 -4.61 -1.51 -4.63
CA LEU A 252 -4.70 -0.11 -5.09
C LEU A 252 -5.67 0.04 -6.26
N ILE A 253 -5.62 -0.89 -7.22
CA ILE A 253 -6.50 -0.85 -8.40
C ILE A 253 -7.95 -1.10 -8.02
N GLN A 254 -8.18 -1.94 -7.01
CA GLN A 254 -9.51 -2.16 -6.44
C GLN A 254 -10.21 -0.87 -6.04
N LYS A 255 -9.46 0.10 -5.52
CA LYS A 255 -9.99 1.42 -5.12
C LYS A 255 -10.51 2.24 -6.31
N TYR A 256 -10.07 1.95 -7.54
CA TYR A 256 -10.62 2.57 -8.75
C TYR A 256 -11.93 1.94 -9.22
N TYR A 257 -12.10 0.62 -9.10
CA TYR A 257 -13.28 -0.06 -9.63
C TYR A 257 -14.41 -0.28 -8.61
N CYS A 258 -14.16 -0.05 -7.32
CA CYS A 258 -15.18 -0.13 -6.26
C CYS A 258 -16.03 1.14 -6.05
N VAL A 259 -15.82 2.18 -6.85
CA VAL A 259 -16.57 3.45 -6.78
C VAL A 259 -17.73 3.50 -7.79
N PRO A 260 -18.75 4.35 -7.63
CA PRO A 260 -19.93 4.33 -8.49
C PRO A 260 -19.65 4.64 -9.95
N LYS A 261 -18.97 5.76 -10.26
CA LYS A 261 -18.78 6.24 -11.65
C LYS A 261 -17.30 6.39 -12.00
N GLU A 262 -16.96 6.38 -13.28
CA GLU A 262 -15.58 6.57 -13.76
C GLU A 262 -15.01 7.96 -13.40
N ARG A 263 -15.87 8.98 -13.26
CA ARG A 263 -15.47 10.30 -12.76
C ARG A 263 -15.00 10.23 -11.30
N ASP A 264 -15.61 9.34 -10.52
CA ASP A 264 -15.28 9.15 -9.11
C ASP A 264 -13.95 8.41 -8.99
N ALA A 265 -13.68 7.44 -9.88
CA ALA A 265 -12.37 6.78 -9.98
C ALA A 265 -11.25 7.78 -10.33
N ARG A 266 -11.52 8.77 -11.18
CA ARG A 266 -10.58 9.85 -11.44
C ARG A 266 -10.31 10.71 -10.20
N LYS A 267 -11.35 11.04 -9.43
CA LYS A 267 -11.22 11.80 -8.18
C LYS A 267 -10.43 11.04 -7.11
N VAL A 268 -10.59 9.71 -7.02
CA VAL A 268 -9.76 8.84 -6.15
C VAL A 268 -8.29 9.10 -6.40
N GLY A 269 -7.84 8.96 -7.66
CA GLY A 269 -6.43 9.14 -7.99
C GLY A 269 -5.92 10.57 -7.79
N LEU A 270 -6.74 11.59 -8.08
CA LEU A 270 -6.38 12.99 -7.82
C LEU A 270 -6.28 13.31 -6.33
N LEU A 271 -7.12 12.72 -5.49
CA LEU A 271 -7.02 12.83 -4.04
C LEU A 271 -5.72 12.21 -3.53
N VAL A 272 -5.36 11.03 -4.03
CA VAL A 272 -4.09 10.36 -3.69
C VAL A 272 -2.90 11.24 -4.07
N VAL A 273 -2.91 11.87 -5.25
CA VAL A 273 -1.89 12.84 -5.66
C VAL A 273 -1.78 13.99 -4.65
N ALA A 274 -2.90 14.60 -4.26
CA ALA A 274 -2.89 15.69 -3.28
C ALA A 274 -2.33 15.24 -1.91
N LEU A 275 -2.76 14.06 -1.44
CA LEU A 275 -2.27 13.48 -0.18
C LEU A 275 -0.77 13.15 -0.23
N TYR A 276 -0.24 12.69 -1.36
CA TYR A 276 1.19 12.44 -1.53
C TYR A 276 2.03 13.69 -1.75
N VAL A 277 1.47 14.78 -2.25
CA VAL A 277 2.19 16.05 -2.30
C VAL A 277 2.40 16.60 -0.89
N ILE A 278 1.37 16.53 -0.05
CA ILE A 278 1.35 17.15 1.29
C ILE A 278 1.88 16.20 2.37
N GLY A 279 1.50 14.93 2.35
CA GLY A 279 1.74 13.96 3.41
C GLY A 279 3.22 13.68 3.69
N PRO A 280 4.03 13.22 2.72
CA PRO A 280 5.43 12.86 2.91
C PRO A 280 6.29 13.96 3.53
N PRO A 281 6.22 15.24 3.08
CA PRO A 281 6.90 16.33 3.78
C PRO A 281 6.50 16.41 5.25
N LEU A 282 5.21 16.45 5.57
CA LEU A 282 4.75 16.56 6.96
C LEU A 282 5.15 15.35 7.81
N MET A 283 5.08 14.15 7.23
CA MET A 283 5.41 12.89 7.89
C MET A 283 6.89 12.79 8.26
N PHE A 284 7.80 13.19 7.38
CA PHE A 284 9.22 12.87 7.52
C PHE A 284 10.12 14.07 7.83
N PHE A 285 9.60 15.29 7.74
CA PHE A 285 10.31 16.47 8.26
C PHE A 285 10.74 16.34 9.74
N PRO A 286 10.01 15.66 10.64
CA PRO A 286 10.51 15.37 11.99
C PRO A 286 11.88 14.68 12.02
N ALA A 287 12.17 13.80 11.06
CA ALA A 287 13.45 13.10 10.96
C ALA A 287 14.56 13.99 10.38
N ILE A 288 14.22 14.92 9.48
CA ILE A 288 15.14 15.98 9.02
C ILE A 288 15.52 16.87 10.21
N ALA A 289 14.54 17.32 10.98
CA ALA A 289 14.76 18.15 12.18
C ALA A 289 15.60 17.42 13.24
N ALA A 290 15.42 16.10 13.39
CA ALA A 290 16.14 15.27 14.34
C ALA A 290 17.65 15.26 14.12
N HIS A 291 18.13 15.52 12.90
CA HIS A 291 19.56 15.66 12.62
C HIS A 291 20.23 16.69 13.54
N GLY A 292 19.53 17.78 13.87
CA GLY A 292 20.07 18.86 14.70
C GLY A 292 20.05 18.61 16.21
N PHE A 293 19.26 17.64 16.70
CA PHE A 293 19.08 17.44 18.14
C PHE A 293 19.22 15.99 18.64
N ILE A 294 19.38 15.02 17.72
CA ILE A 294 19.77 13.63 18.02
C ILE A 294 21.02 13.33 17.18
N PRO A 295 22.21 13.82 17.56
CA PRO A 295 23.45 13.48 16.85
C PRO A 295 23.82 12.01 17.08
N ASP A 296 24.57 11.43 16.14
CA ASP A 296 25.25 10.12 16.27
C ASP A 296 24.33 8.90 16.53
N LEU A 297 23.18 8.86 15.86
CA LEU A 297 22.30 7.69 15.93
C LEU A 297 22.96 6.46 15.27
N LYS A 298 23.18 5.39 16.06
CA LYS A 298 23.84 4.15 15.60
C LYS A 298 23.13 3.50 14.41
N ASP A 299 21.81 3.44 14.45
CA ASP A 299 20.97 2.99 13.34
C ASP A 299 20.02 4.12 12.95
N ALA A 300 20.13 4.61 11.71
CA ALA A 300 19.25 5.67 11.23
C ALA A 300 17.80 5.20 11.07
N GLY A 301 17.55 3.89 10.97
CA GLY A 301 16.20 3.32 10.97
C GLY A 301 15.40 3.64 12.23
N ASP A 302 16.09 3.93 13.33
CA ASP A 302 15.49 4.18 14.63
C ASP A 302 15.13 5.65 14.86
N VAL A 303 15.41 6.55 13.91
CA VAL A 303 15.24 8.00 14.10
C VAL A 303 13.79 8.37 14.39
N TYR A 304 12.83 7.82 13.66
CA TYR A 304 11.43 8.17 13.83
C TYR A 304 10.86 7.68 15.18
N PRO A 305 11.10 6.42 15.58
CA PRO A 305 10.84 5.97 16.95
C PRO A 305 11.49 6.82 18.03
N ALA A 306 12.76 7.20 17.86
CA ALA A 306 13.49 7.99 18.83
C ALA A 306 12.88 9.39 18.98
N VAL A 307 12.53 10.06 17.88
CA VAL A 307 11.83 11.35 17.89
C VAL A 307 10.48 11.24 18.61
N CYS A 308 9.69 10.22 18.29
CA CYS A 308 8.40 10.01 18.95
C CYS A 308 8.57 9.77 20.45
N SER A 309 9.49 8.88 20.85
CA SER A 309 9.74 8.57 22.25
C SER A 309 10.29 9.77 23.04
N MET A 310 11.06 10.65 22.40
CA MET A 310 11.67 11.80 23.06
C MET A 310 10.70 12.98 23.21
N LEU A 311 9.80 13.17 22.25
CA LEU A 311 8.95 14.37 22.17
C LEU A 311 7.51 14.15 22.60
N LEU A 312 6.98 12.94 22.45
CA LEU A 312 5.58 12.67 22.78
C LEU A 312 5.43 12.36 24.28
N PRO A 313 4.47 13.01 24.98
CA PRO A 313 4.12 12.62 26.33
C PRO A 313 3.36 11.28 26.35
N ALA A 314 3.20 10.75 27.55
CA ALA A 314 2.40 9.55 27.79
C ALA A 314 0.98 9.69 27.22
N GLY A 315 0.51 8.64 26.57
CA GLY A 315 -0.75 8.57 25.83
C GLY A 315 -0.58 8.90 24.34
N MET A 316 0.20 9.93 24.01
CA MET A 316 0.46 10.29 22.61
C MET A 316 1.48 9.38 21.95
N LEU A 317 2.44 8.86 22.71
CA LEU A 317 3.37 7.85 22.20
C LEU A 317 2.61 6.59 21.79
N GLY A 318 1.68 6.12 22.62
CA GLY A 318 0.76 5.03 22.28
C GLY A 318 -0.07 5.30 21.02
N LEU A 319 -0.54 6.54 20.82
CA LEU A 319 -1.25 6.94 19.59
C LEU A 319 -0.34 6.90 18.35
N ALA A 320 0.91 7.37 18.47
CA ALA A 320 1.87 7.31 17.36
C ALA A 320 2.21 5.87 16.99
N ILE A 321 2.39 4.99 17.98
CA ILE A 321 2.59 3.57 17.74
C ILE A 321 1.34 2.95 17.07
N ALA A 322 0.13 3.32 17.51
CA ALA A 322 -1.12 2.91 16.86
C ALA A 322 -1.21 3.39 15.39
N ALA A 323 -0.81 4.63 15.09
CA ALA A 323 -0.75 5.17 13.72
C ALA A 323 0.22 4.38 12.81
N MET A 324 1.31 3.91 13.37
CA MET A 324 2.29 3.10 12.64
C MET A 324 1.77 1.69 12.36
N PHE A 325 1.00 1.11 13.29
CA PHE A 325 0.28 -0.14 13.04
C PHE A 325 -0.83 0.00 12.03
N ALA A 326 -1.59 1.09 12.13
CA ALA A 326 -2.62 1.49 11.20
C ALA A 326 -2.14 1.45 9.74
N ALA A 327 -0.93 1.93 9.45
CA ALA A 327 -0.36 1.88 8.09
C ALA A 327 -0.23 0.44 7.56
N THR A 328 0.45 -0.46 8.29
CA THR A 328 0.56 -1.87 7.85
C THR A 328 -0.79 -2.57 7.80
N MET A 329 -1.67 -2.27 8.75
CA MET A 329 -3.03 -2.83 8.83
C MET A 329 -3.88 -2.52 7.61
N SER A 330 -3.78 -1.29 7.10
CA SER A 330 -4.45 -0.88 5.86
C SER A 330 -3.96 -1.72 4.68
N THR A 331 -2.64 -1.80 4.49
CA THR A 331 -2.05 -2.57 3.38
C THR A 331 -2.46 -4.04 3.42
N LEU A 332 -2.28 -4.70 4.57
CA LEU A 332 -2.57 -6.13 4.72
C LEU A 332 -4.05 -6.43 4.53
N SER A 333 -4.94 -5.62 5.10
CA SER A 333 -6.37 -5.86 4.98
C SER A 333 -6.88 -5.71 3.53
N GLY A 334 -6.31 -4.76 2.78
CA GLY A 334 -6.56 -4.61 1.35
C GLY A 334 -6.02 -5.77 0.51
N ASP A 335 -4.76 -6.16 0.74
CA ASP A 335 -4.12 -7.25 0.00
C ASP A 335 -4.82 -8.61 0.28
N TYR A 336 -5.21 -8.88 1.53
CA TYR A 336 -5.97 -10.09 1.89
C TYR A 336 -7.36 -10.12 1.25
N ASN A 337 -8.04 -8.98 1.18
CA ASN A 337 -9.35 -8.89 0.53
C ASN A 337 -9.24 -9.21 -0.97
N VAL A 338 -8.26 -8.64 -1.67
CA VAL A 338 -8.11 -8.89 -3.11
C VAL A 338 -7.60 -10.29 -3.42
N CYS A 339 -6.64 -10.81 -2.65
CA CYS A 339 -6.18 -12.19 -2.83
C CYS A 339 -7.33 -13.17 -2.60
N ALA A 340 -8.17 -12.93 -1.59
CA ALA A 340 -9.38 -13.72 -1.38
C ALA A 340 -10.39 -13.57 -2.53
N SER A 341 -10.55 -12.37 -3.12
CA SER A 341 -11.38 -12.18 -4.32
C SER A 341 -10.87 -13.03 -5.48
N VAL A 342 -9.55 -13.02 -5.74
CA VAL A 342 -8.94 -13.84 -6.79
C VAL A 342 -9.14 -15.33 -6.52
N LEU A 343 -8.81 -15.82 -5.32
CA LEU A 343 -8.99 -17.24 -4.99
C LEU A 343 -10.46 -17.69 -5.06
N THR A 344 -11.39 -16.80 -4.74
CA THR A 344 -12.83 -17.13 -4.75
C THR A 344 -13.43 -17.06 -6.16
N ASN A 345 -13.21 -15.96 -6.88
CA ASN A 345 -13.82 -15.73 -8.19
C ASN A 345 -13.06 -16.41 -9.31
N ASP A 346 -11.73 -16.29 -9.30
CA ASP A 346 -10.89 -16.74 -10.40
C ASP A 346 -10.50 -18.21 -10.28
N VAL A 347 -10.38 -18.71 -9.05
CA VAL A 347 -9.99 -20.10 -8.82
C VAL A 347 -11.22 -20.93 -8.47
N TYR A 348 -11.85 -20.68 -7.32
CA TYR A 348 -12.95 -21.52 -6.83
C TYR A 348 -14.18 -21.54 -7.76
N LYS A 349 -14.79 -20.38 -8.01
CA LYS A 349 -16.01 -20.28 -8.84
C LYS A 349 -15.76 -20.81 -10.25
N ARG A 350 -14.67 -20.38 -10.91
CA ARG A 350 -14.43 -20.72 -12.32
C ARG A 350 -13.94 -22.16 -12.55
N LEU A 351 -13.09 -22.71 -11.68
CA LEU A 351 -12.49 -24.04 -11.90
C LEU A 351 -13.21 -25.17 -11.16
N PHE A 352 -13.70 -24.91 -9.94
CA PHE A 352 -14.21 -25.95 -9.06
C PHE A 352 -15.74 -25.96 -8.96
N ARG A 353 -16.37 -24.77 -8.90
CA ARG A 353 -17.80 -24.65 -8.60
C ARG A 353 -18.51 -23.54 -9.41
N PRO A 354 -18.70 -23.71 -10.74
CA PRO A 354 -19.30 -22.67 -11.61
C PRO A 354 -20.73 -22.26 -11.23
N LYS A 355 -21.47 -23.16 -10.57
CA LYS A 355 -22.85 -22.94 -10.11
C LYS A 355 -22.93 -22.61 -8.61
N ALA A 356 -21.85 -22.10 -8.01
CA ALA A 356 -21.86 -21.68 -6.61
C ALA A 356 -22.88 -20.54 -6.39
N SER A 357 -23.60 -20.61 -5.27
CA SER A 357 -24.52 -19.54 -4.86
C SER A 357 -23.77 -18.33 -4.30
N GLU A 358 -24.39 -17.15 -4.29
CA GLU A 358 -23.77 -15.94 -3.70
C GLU A 358 -23.39 -16.13 -2.23
N TRP A 359 -24.24 -16.80 -1.45
CA TRP A 359 -23.94 -17.12 -0.05
C TRP A 359 -22.71 -18.01 0.09
N GLU A 360 -22.62 -19.06 -0.74
CA GLU A 360 -21.47 -19.97 -0.78
C GLU A 360 -20.19 -19.20 -1.12
N LEU A 361 -20.23 -18.33 -2.14
CA LEU A 361 -19.08 -17.50 -2.53
C LEU A 361 -18.65 -16.54 -1.42
N VAL A 362 -19.58 -15.98 -0.63
CA VAL A 362 -19.21 -15.16 0.54
C VAL A 362 -18.53 -16.00 1.62
N GLN A 363 -19.01 -17.22 1.90
CA GLN A 363 -18.35 -18.09 2.88
C GLN A 363 -16.95 -18.53 2.41
N VAL A 364 -16.82 -18.90 1.14
CA VAL A 364 -15.50 -19.21 0.55
C VAL A 364 -14.61 -17.98 0.59
N GLY A 365 -15.13 -16.79 0.28
CA GLY A 365 -14.38 -15.54 0.38
C GLY A 365 -13.81 -15.29 1.77
N ARG A 366 -14.63 -15.44 2.81
CA ARG A 366 -14.19 -15.35 4.21
C ARG A 366 -13.13 -16.39 4.55
N LEU A 367 -13.33 -17.64 4.14
CA LEU A 367 -12.35 -18.70 4.32
C LEU A 367 -11.02 -18.39 3.62
N MET A 368 -11.07 -17.90 2.38
CA MET A 368 -9.86 -17.53 1.63
C MET A 368 -9.14 -16.34 2.27
N THR A 369 -9.87 -15.35 2.78
CA THR A 369 -9.27 -14.25 3.56
C THR A 369 -8.52 -14.79 4.78
N LEU A 370 -9.13 -15.71 5.54
CA LEU A 370 -8.50 -16.34 6.68
C LEU A 370 -7.26 -17.16 6.27
N LEU A 371 -7.36 -17.97 5.23
CA LEU A 371 -6.26 -18.80 4.74
C LEU A 371 -5.06 -17.97 4.29
N VAL A 372 -5.28 -16.96 3.44
CA VAL A 372 -4.23 -16.03 2.98
C VAL A 372 -3.50 -15.42 4.17
N GLY A 373 -4.25 -14.91 5.13
CA GLY A 373 -3.67 -14.24 6.28
C GLY A 373 -3.00 -15.19 7.29
N VAL A 374 -3.50 -16.41 7.49
CA VAL A 374 -2.82 -17.43 8.31
C VAL A 374 -1.51 -17.88 7.67
N ILE A 375 -1.47 -18.04 6.34
CA ILE A 375 -0.24 -18.37 5.62
C ILE A 375 0.77 -17.21 5.73
N ALA A 376 0.33 -15.97 5.54
CA ALA A 376 1.19 -14.78 5.70
C ALA A 376 1.74 -14.66 7.13
N LEU A 377 0.91 -14.90 8.15
CA LEU A 377 1.32 -14.93 9.55
C LEU A 377 2.30 -16.07 9.84
N GLY A 378 2.04 -17.27 9.33
CA GLY A 378 2.94 -18.40 9.45
C GLY A 378 4.30 -18.13 8.79
N ALA A 379 4.30 -17.55 7.60
CA ALA A 379 5.51 -17.12 6.92
C ALA A 379 6.26 -16.05 7.72
N ALA A 380 5.58 -15.00 8.22
CA ALA A 380 6.18 -13.96 9.05
C ALA A 380 6.82 -14.54 10.34
N PHE A 381 6.18 -15.52 10.95
CA PHE A 381 6.70 -16.21 12.13
C PHE A 381 7.94 -17.07 11.80
N LEU A 382 7.95 -17.77 10.67
CA LEU A 382 9.14 -18.51 10.22
C LEU A 382 10.31 -17.57 9.91
N MET A 383 10.00 -16.43 9.30
CA MET A 383 10.94 -15.35 9.02
C MET A 383 11.60 -14.81 10.30
N SER A 384 10.90 -14.80 11.43
CA SER A 384 11.46 -14.37 12.72
C SER A 384 12.60 -15.25 13.25
N ARG A 385 12.85 -16.41 12.61
CA ARG A 385 13.98 -17.30 12.93
C ARG A 385 15.19 -17.04 12.03
N GLY A 386 15.02 -16.30 10.94
CA GLY A 386 16.07 -15.94 10.00
C GLY A 386 16.71 -14.58 10.31
N LYS A 387 17.69 -14.17 9.50
CA LYS A 387 18.28 -12.82 9.57
C LYS A 387 17.41 -11.83 8.80
N ALA A 388 17.17 -10.65 9.37
CA ALA A 388 16.33 -9.61 8.75
C ALA A 388 16.81 -9.18 7.35
N GLU A 389 18.12 -9.17 7.11
CA GLU A 389 18.73 -8.84 5.82
C GLU A 389 18.34 -9.83 4.71
N ASP A 390 18.26 -11.12 5.02
CA ASP A 390 17.88 -12.15 4.04
C ASP A 390 16.42 -11.98 3.59
N LEU A 391 15.56 -11.52 4.49
CA LEU A 391 14.13 -11.31 4.24
C LEU A 391 13.85 -10.09 3.36
N PHE A 392 14.48 -8.96 3.68
CA PHE A 392 14.41 -7.76 2.85
C PHE A 392 14.91 -8.05 1.42
N ARG A 393 15.98 -8.84 1.31
CA ARG A 393 16.53 -9.26 0.02
C ARG A 393 15.57 -10.15 -0.77
N ILE A 394 14.82 -11.05 -0.12
CA ILE A 394 13.74 -11.84 -0.75
C ILE A 394 12.62 -10.91 -1.29
N MET A 395 12.26 -9.86 -0.55
CA MET A 395 11.25 -8.88 -1.00
C MET A 395 11.68 -8.21 -2.31
N VAL A 396 12.87 -7.59 -2.32
CA VAL A 396 13.42 -6.88 -3.48
C VAL A 396 13.53 -7.83 -4.68
N THR A 397 13.89 -9.09 -4.43
CA THR A 397 13.95 -10.14 -5.45
C THR A 397 12.60 -10.37 -6.11
N LEU A 398 11.56 -10.66 -5.32
CA LEU A 398 10.24 -11.00 -5.86
C LEU A 398 9.63 -9.83 -6.62
N PHE A 399 9.77 -8.60 -6.10
CA PHE A 399 9.28 -7.40 -6.80
C PHE A 399 10.11 -7.06 -8.03
N GLY A 400 11.44 -7.09 -7.95
CA GLY A 400 12.32 -6.76 -9.08
C GLY A 400 12.15 -7.71 -10.26
N VAL A 401 11.96 -9.00 -9.99
CA VAL A 401 11.81 -10.04 -11.03
C VAL A 401 10.41 -10.06 -11.63
N ALA A 402 9.36 -9.86 -10.83
CA ALA A 402 7.99 -10.10 -11.28
C ALA A 402 7.20 -8.84 -11.68
N THR A 403 7.60 -7.64 -11.22
CA THR A 403 6.79 -6.42 -11.43
C THR A 403 6.57 -6.12 -12.90
N ALA A 404 7.64 -5.97 -13.69
CA ALA A 404 7.52 -5.58 -15.08
C ALA A 404 6.90 -6.68 -15.99
N PRO A 405 7.30 -7.96 -15.86
CA PRO A 405 6.72 -9.04 -16.65
C PRO A 405 5.20 -9.19 -16.50
N VAL A 406 4.65 -8.81 -15.34
CA VAL A 406 3.21 -8.84 -15.07
C VAL A 406 2.54 -7.52 -15.45
N ALA A 407 3.16 -6.40 -15.07
CA ALA A 407 2.59 -5.08 -15.29
C ALA A 407 2.40 -4.75 -16.77
N VAL A 408 3.38 -5.06 -17.60
CA VAL A 408 3.35 -4.70 -19.04
C VAL A 408 2.19 -5.40 -19.76
N PRO A 409 1.99 -6.73 -19.68
CA PRO A 409 0.83 -7.39 -20.28
C PRO A 409 -0.51 -6.91 -19.72
N MET A 410 -0.60 -6.65 -18.41
CA MET A 410 -1.82 -6.15 -17.78
C MET A 410 -2.20 -4.77 -18.35
N LEU A 411 -1.28 -3.81 -18.31
CA LEU A 411 -1.55 -2.45 -18.76
C LEU A 411 -1.77 -2.39 -20.26
N LEU A 412 -0.94 -3.04 -21.08
CA LEU A 412 -1.16 -3.08 -22.53
C LEU A 412 -2.49 -3.75 -22.89
N GLY A 413 -2.96 -4.71 -22.10
CA GLY A 413 -4.26 -5.33 -22.30
C GLY A 413 -5.44 -4.35 -22.15
N LEU A 414 -5.28 -3.31 -21.34
CA LEU A 414 -6.30 -2.27 -21.12
C LEU A 414 -6.32 -1.19 -22.21
N VAL A 415 -5.20 -0.92 -22.87
CA VAL A 415 -5.06 0.21 -23.81
C VAL A 415 -4.86 -0.21 -25.27
N SER A 416 -4.19 -1.34 -25.51
CA SER A 416 -3.81 -1.77 -26.85
C SER A 416 -4.76 -2.82 -27.40
N ARG A 417 -5.28 -2.54 -28.61
CA ARG A 417 -6.00 -3.51 -29.44
C ARG A 417 -5.08 -4.43 -30.23
N ARG A 418 -3.76 -4.24 -30.19
CA ARG A 418 -2.82 -4.97 -31.08
C ARG A 418 -2.13 -6.15 -30.41
N VAL A 419 -2.08 -6.18 -29.09
CA VAL A 419 -1.37 -7.24 -28.35
C VAL A 419 -2.19 -8.52 -28.29
N THR A 420 -1.55 -9.65 -28.55
CA THR A 420 -2.18 -10.97 -28.62
C THR A 420 -2.00 -11.75 -27.31
N SER A 421 -2.78 -12.81 -27.11
CA SER A 421 -2.68 -13.65 -25.91
C SER A 421 -1.34 -14.38 -25.84
N LEU A 422 -0.86 -14.84 -27.01
CA LEU A 422 0.45 -15.45 -27.15
C LEU A 422 1.56 -14.44 -26.83
N SER A 423 1.46 -13.21 -27.34
CA SER A 423 2.50 -12.22 -27.08
C SER A 423 2.58 -11.85 -25.61
N ALA A 424 1.43 -11.69 -24.92
CA ALA A 424 1.38 -11.50 -23.47
C ALA A 424 2.04 -12.64 -22.69
N MET A 425 1.78 -13.90 -23.05
CA MET A 425 2.38 -15.06 -22.39
C MET A 425 3.89 -15.15 -22.63
N VAL A 426 4.32 -15.03 -23.89
CA VAL A 426 5.74 -15.12 -24.25
C VAL A 426 6.53 -13.93 -23.67
N GLY A 427 5.94 -12.73 -23.68
CA GLY A 427 6.50 -11.54 -23.04
C GLY A 427 6.69 -11.74 -21.54
N PHE A 428 5.67 -12.22 -20.83
CA PHE A 428 5.75 -12.56 -19.41
C PHE A 428 6.88 -13.56 -19.13
N ILE A 429 6.94 -14.67 -19.89
CA ILE A 429 7.97 -15.71 -19.70
C ILE A 429 9.38 -15.15 -19.99
N ALA A 430 9.55 -14.38 -21.07
CA ALA A 430 10.84 -13.81 -21.45
C ALA A 430 11.35 -12.81 -20.39
N GLY A 431 10.49 -11.90 -19.96
CA GLY A 431 10.80 -10.94 -18.90
C GLY A 431 11.12 -11.63 -17.58
N LEU A 432 10.31 -12.61 -17.17
CA LEU A 432 10.52 -13.35 -15.93
C LEU A 432 11.83 -14.15 -15.97
N SER A 433 12.13 -14.78 -17.10
CA SER A 433 13.37 -15.56 -17.29
C SER A 433 14.61 -14.67 -17.20
N LEU A 434 14.56 -13.47 -17.82
CA LEU A 434 15.64 -12.50 -17.70
C LEU A 434 15.79 -12.02 -16.25
N GLY A 435 14.68 -11.68 -15.59
CA GLY A 435 14.69 -11.24 -14.19
C GLY A 435 15.30 -12.30 -13.28
N LEU A 436 14.89 -13.56 -13.42
CA LEU A 436 15.47 -14.68 -12.69
C LEU A 436 16.97 -14.86 -13.00
N GLY A 437 17.38 -14.74 -14.26
CA GLY A 437 18.80 -14.82 -14.65
C GLY A 437 19.65 -13.73 -13.98
N LEU A 438 19.19 -12.48 -14.01
CA LEU A 438 19.86 -11.36 -13.35
C LEU A 438 19.84 -11.49 -11.82
N PHE A 439 18.78 -12.08 -11.27
CA PHE A 439 18.73 -12.41 -9.84
C PHE A 439 19.77 -13.46 -9.48
N PHE A 440 19.86 -14.57 -10.20
CA PHE A 440 20.89 -15.58 -9.93
C PHE A 440 22.30 -15.00 -10.11
N LEU A 441 22.50 -14.09 -11.06
CA LEU A 441 23.74 -13.34 -11.19
C LEU A 441 24.03 -12.51 -9.94
N SER A 442 23.04 -11.78 -9.39
CA SER A 442 23.21 -10.97 -8.18
C SER A 442 23.51 -11.80 -6.92
N ARG A 443 23.29 -13.11 -6.95
CA ARG A 443 23.67 -14.04 -5.88
C ARG A 443 25.15 -14.45 -5.90
N HIS A 444 25.86 -14.20 -7.00
CA HIS A 444 27.27 -14.53 -7.08
C HIS A 444 28.08 -13.57 -6.20
N LYS A 445 28.95 -14.12 -5.36
CA LYS A 445 29.79 -13.34 -4.43
C LYS A 445 31.08 -12.81 -5.06
N ALA A 446 31.41 -13.28 -6.26
CA ALA A 446 32.57 -12.83 -7.02
C ALA A 446 32.13 -11.94 -8.18
N ASP A 447 33.06 -11.11 -8.66
CA ASP A 447 32.88 -10.35 -9.89
C ASP A 447 32.66 -11.31 -11.05
N VAL A 448 31.61 -11.06 -11.84
CA VAL A 448 31.28 -11.86 -13.02
C VAL A 448 31.24 -10.96 -14.23
N ALA A 449 32.05 -11.26 -15.25
CA ALA A 449 31.99 -10.60 -16.55
C ALA A 449 31.31 -11.52 -17.56
N LEU A 450 30.13 -11.11 -18.03
CA LEU A 450 29.34 -11.78 -19.06
C LEU A 450 29.49 -11.02 -20.37
N LEU A 451 29.99 -11.72 -21.40
CA LEU A 451 30.07 -11.23 -22.79
C LEU A 451 30.82 -9.90 -22.98
N GLY A 452 31.68 -9.50 -22.02
CA GLY A 452 32.50 -8.28 -22.06
C GLY A 452 31.75 -6.98 -21.79
N PHE A 453 30.45 -6.90 -22.08
CA PHE A 453 29.63 -5.69 -21.92
C PHE A 453 28.79 -5.65 -20.63
N LEU A 454 28.63 -6.77 -19.93
CA LEU A 454 27.89 -6.87 -18.67
C LEU A 454 28.83 -7.36 -17.57
N GLN A 455 29.02 -6.56 -16.52
CA GLN A 455 29.84 -6.94 -15.37
C GLN A 455 29.05 -6.76 -14.08
N TRP A 456 29.03 -7.80 -13.25
CA TRP A 456 28.44 -7.78 -11.92
C TRP A 456 29.51 -7.46 -10.87
N LYS A 457 29.22 -6.51 -9.99
CA LYS A 457 30.07 -6.07 -8.87
C LYS A 457 29.32 -6.26 -7.53
N PRO A 458 29.50 -7.40 -6.85
CA PRO A 458 28.75 -7.72 -5.63
C PRO A 458 29.04 -6.80 -4.45
N ALA A 459 30.24 -6.20 -4.37
CA ALA A 459 30.62 -5.35 -3.25
C ALA A 459 29.77 -4.07 -3.14
N THR A 460 29.33 -3.52 -4.27
CA THR A 460 28.53 -2.28 -4.33
C THR A 460 27.09 -2.53 -4.81
N GLU A 461 26.74 -3.79 -5.04
CA GLU A 461 25.49 -4.24 -5.67
C GLU A 461 25.21 -3.58 -7.03
N ASP A 462 26.27 -3.31 -7.79
CA ASP A 462 26.21 -2.63 -9.08
C ASP A 462 26.39 -3.58 -10.27
N VAL A 463 25.80 -3.19 -11.39
CA VAL A 463 26.00 -3.79 -12.71
C VAL A 463 26.57 -2.73 -13.64
N ILE A 464 27.69 -3.06 -14.28
CA ILE A 464 28.26 -2.26 -15.36
C ILE A 464 27.71 -2.81 -16.67
N PHE A 465 26.94 -1.99 -17.39
CA PHE A 465 26.38 -2.32 -18.68
C PHE A 465 26.87 -1.31 -19.71
N PHE A 466 27.62 -1.78 -20.72
CA PHE A 466 28.28 -0.92 -21.71
C PHE A 466 29.09 0.23 -21.07
N GLY A 467 29.83 -0.06 -20.00
CA GLY A 467 30.66 0.92 -19.30
C GLY A 467 29.90 1.89 -18.38
N THR A 468 28.56 1.83 -18.35
CA THR A 468 27.74 2.62 -17.42
C THR A 468 27.39 1.80 -16.19
N THR A 469 27.56 2.38 -14.99
CA THR A 469 27.22 1.73 -13.72
C THR A 469 25.75 1.95 -13.36
N TRP A 470 25.06 0.88 -12.98
CA TRP A 470 23.67 0.87 -12.54
C TRP A 470 23.52 0.07 -11.25
N LYS A 471 22.60 0.45 -10.39
CA LYS A 471 22.17 -0.43 -9.29
C LYS A 471 21.47 -1.65 -9.87
N MET A 472 21.78 -2.85 -9.36
CA MET A 472 21.25 -4.11 -9.89
C MET A 472 19.73 -4.15 -9.94
N GLU A 473 19.04 -3.65 -8.90
CA GLU A 473 17.58 -3.60 -8.85
C GLU A 473 16.96 -2.75 -9.97
N ILE A 474 17.57 -1.62 -10.30
CA ILE A 474 17.13 -0.73 -11.38
C ILE A 474 17.40 -1.37 -12.73
N PHE A 475 18.61 -1.91 -12.92
CA PHE A 475 18.99 -2.55 -14.17
C PHE A 475 18.07 -3.74 -14.47
N MET A 476 17.79 -4.56 -13.46
CA MET A 476 16.85 -5.68 -13.55
C MET A 476 15.45 -5.21 -13.91
N PHE A 477 14.92 -4.18 -13.26
CA PHE A 477 13.60 -3.64 -13.59
C PHE A 477 13.52 -3.08 -15.01
N ILE A 478 14.48 -2.24 -15.43
CA ILE A 478 14.47 -1.62 -16.76
C ILE A 478 14.61 -2.70 -17.84
N SER A 479 15.58 -3.59 -17.70
CA SER A 479 15.85 -4.63 -18.71
C SER A 479 14.68 -5.61 -18.84
N THR A 480 14.07 -6.04 -17.75
CA THR A 480 12.86 -6.90 -17.79
C THR A 480 11.67 -6.17 -18.39
N THR A 481 11.49 -4.87 -18.11
CA THR A 481 10.45 -4.04 -18.75
C THR A 481 10.64 -3.99 -20.26
N ILE A 482 11.86 -3.66 -20.71
CA ILE A 482 12.20 -3.53 -22.13
C ILE A 482 12.01 -4.88 -22.83
N VAL A 483 12.55 -5.96 -22.28
CA VAL A 483 12.45 -7.30 -22.89
C VAL A 483 10.99 -7.76 -22.95
N THR A 484 10.23 -7.63 -21.86
CA THR A 484 8.80 -7.97 -21.86
C THR A 484 8.06 -7.20 -22.96
N TYR A 485 8.24 -5.88 -23.01
CA TYR A 485 7.57 -5.02 -23.98
C TYR A 485 7.97 -5.36 -25.42
N LEU A 486 9.27 -5.42 -25.73
CA LEU A 486 9.76 -5.71 -27.08
C LEU A 486 9.34 -7.11 -27.53
N THR A 487 9.43 -8.11 -26.68
CA THR A 487 8.95 -9.47 -26.99
C THR A 487 7.46 -9.45 -27.30
N MET A 488 6.64 -8.74 -26.52
CA MET A 488 5.21 -8.60 -26.82
C MET A 488 4.97 -7.95 -28.18
N ILE A 489 5.69 -6.87 -28.52
CA ILE A 489 5.53 -6.20 -29.81
C ILE A 489 5.95 -7.12 -30.97
N VAL A 490 7.14 -7.72 -30.90
CA VAL A 490 7.68 -8.61 -31.94
C VAL A 490 6.76 -9.81 -32.16
N VAL A 491 6.30 -10.47 -31.09
CA VAL A 491 5.41 -11.63 -31.22
C VAL A 491 4.05 -11.22 -31.78
N SER A 492 3.52 -10.05 -31.42
CA SER A 492 2.25 -9.56 -31.98
C SER A 492 2.36 -9.21 -33.47
N LEU A 493 3.53 -8.75 -33.92
CA LEU A 493 3.80 -8.49 -35.34
C LEU A 493 4.01 -9.79 -36.13
N ALA A 494 4.70 -10.77 -35.55
CA ALA A 494 4.99 -12.04 -36.20
C ALA A 494 3.78 -12.98 -36.25
N LYS A 495 2.92 -12.93 -35.23
CA LYS A 495 1.70 -13.74 -35.11
C LYS A 495 0.52 -12.84 -34.77
N PRO A 496 -0.19 -12.29 -35.78
CA PRO A 496 -1.38 -11.48 -35.56
C PRO A 496 -2.51 -12.28 -34.91
N MET A 497 -3.51 -11.59 -34.35
CA MET A 497 -4.62 -12.22 -33.66
C MET A 497 -5.42 -13.16 -34.56
N THR A 498 -5.84 -14.26 -33.98
CA THR A 498 -6.89 -15.11 -34.55
C THR A 498 -8.24 -14.37 -34.58
N ALA A 499 -9.18 -14.81 -35.42
CA ALA A 499 -10.50 -14.19 -35.50
C ALA A 499 -11.24 -14.19 -34.14
N ASP A 500 -11.11 -15.28 -33.37
CA ASP A 500 -11.69 -15.41 -32.03
C ASP A 500 -11.05 -14.44 -31.03
N GLU A 501 -9.72 -14.29 -31.06
CA GLU A 501 -9.02 -13.31 -30.22
C GLU A 501 -9.43 -11.88 -30.56
N GLN A 502 -9.55 -11.57 -31.85
CA GLN A 502 -9.97 -10.27 -32.32
C GLN A 502 -11.39 -9.94 -31.84
N SER A 503 -12.32 -10.89 -31.99
CA SER A 503 -13.70 -10.75 -31.52
C SER A 503 -13.78 -10.48 -30.01
N ARG A 504 -13.07 -11.28 -29.20
CA ARG A 504 -12.99 -11.06 -27.74
C ARG A 504 -12.39 -9.70 -27.39
N CYS A 505 -11.30 -9.30 -28.08
CA CYS A 505 -10.65 -8.01 -27.86
C CYS A 505 -11.59 -6.85 -28.19
N ASP A 506 -12.33 -6.94 -29.28
CA ASP A 506 -13.26 -5.89 -29.70
C ASP A 506 -14.46 -5.79 -28.76
N GLU A 507 -14.99 -6.92 -28.27
CA GLU A 507 -16.04 -6.93 -27.24
C GLU A 507 -15.55 -6.30 -25.93
N PHE A 508 -14.36 -6.69 -25.46
CA PHE A 508 -13.74 -6.12 -24.27
C PHE A 508 -13.53 -4.60 -24.42
N GLN A 509 -13.04 -4.17 -25.58
CA GLN A 509 -12.80 -2.76 -25.84
C GLN A 509 -14.10 -1.95 -25.96
N LYS A 510 -15.14 -2.54 -26.55
CA LYS A 510 -16.48 -1.96 -26.57
C LYS A 510 -16.95 -1.73 -25.13
N ARG A 511 -16.86 -2.74 -24.26
CA ARG A 511 -17.18 -2.63 -22.83
C ARG A 511 -16.40 -1.50 -22.14
N LEU A 512 -15.08 -1.37 -22.39
CA LEU A 512 -14.25 -0.29 -21.84
C LEU A 512 -14.64 1.10 -22.36
N SER A 513 -15.11 1.20 -23.60
CA SER A 513 -15.55 2.46 -24.19
C SER A 513 -16.91 2.91 -23.69
N THR A 514 -17.78 1.97 -23.30
CA THR A 514 -19.13 2.23 -22.79
C THR A 514 -19.10 2.85 -21.39
N PRO A 515 -19.62 4.08 -21.21
CA PRO A 515 -19.80 4.73 -19.91
C PRO A 515 -20.53 3.87 -18.88
N ILE A 516 -20.28 4.12 -17.59
CA ILE A 516 -21.05 3.44 -16.52
C ILE A 516 -22.47 3.98 -16.48
N GLY A 517 -23.44 3.08 -16.47
CA GLY A 517 -24.88 3.37 -16.44
C GLY A 517 -25.61 2.92 -17.70
N GLU A 518 -24.87 2.58 -18.76
CA GLU A 518 -25.44 2.18 -20.05
C GLU A 518 -25.58 0.65 -20.21
N LEU A 519 -24.85 -0.16 -19.44
CA LEU A 519 -24.94 -1.62 -19.53
C LEU A 519 -25.85 -2.23 -18.46
N PRO A 520 -26.57 -3.33 -18.78
CA PRO A 520 -27.27 -4.13 -17.79
C PRO A 520 -26.29 -4.59 -16.69
N GLY A 521 -26.61 -4.29 -15.42
CA GLY A 521 -25.74 -4.59 -14.28
C GLY A 521 -24.89 -3.42 -13.76
N ASP A 522 -24.93 -2.25 -14.42
CA ASP A 522 -24.34 -1.01 -13.91
C ASP A 522 -25.17 -0.38 -12.77
N THR A 523 -26.39 -0.86 -12.52
CA THR A 523 -27.23 -0.40 -11.41
C THR A 523 -26.58 -0.71 -10.07
N VAL A 524 -26.32 0.34 -9.29
CA VAL A 524 -25.87 0.22 -7.90
C VAL A 524 -27.09 -0.10 -7.06
N GLN A 525 -27.23 -1.36 -6.63
CA GLN A 525 -28.22 -1.69 -5.60
C GLN A 525 -27.75 -1.06 -4.29
N SER A 526 -28.38 0.06 -3.89
CA SER A 526 -28.11 0.63 -2.58
C SER A 526 -28.77 -0.26 -1.52
N GLY A 527 -28.00 -1.20 -0.97
CA GLY A 527 -28.39 -1.87 0.27
C GLY A 527 -28.63 -0.84 1.38
N THR A 528 -29.38 -1.22 2.40
CA THR A 528 -29.66 -0.42 3.62
C THR A 528 -28.42 -0.29 4.50
N MET A 529 -27.31 0.21 3.96
CA MET A 529 -26.10 0.48 4.71
C MET A 529 -26.21 1.88 5.35
N MET A 530 -25.81 1.99 6.61
CA MET A 530 -25.70 3.28 7.28
C MET A 530 -24.76 4.19 6.48
N SER A 531 -25.12 5.47 6.36
CA SER A 531 -24.33 6.48 5.63
C SER A 531 -22.83 6.38 6.01
N PRO A 532 -21.92 6.27 5.03
CA PRO A 532 -20.48 6.24 5.29
C PRO A 532 -20.02 7.44 6.15
N PHE A 533 -20.63 8.61 5.93
CA PHE A 533 -20.36 9.82 6.72
C PHE A 533 -20.74 9.69 8.20
N ARG A 534 -21.82 8.95 8.52
CA ARG A 534 -22.21 8.73 9.92
C ARG A 534 -21.25 7.80 10.63
N ILE A 535 -20.87 6.69 10.00
CA ILE A 535 -19.93 5.72 10.59
C ILE A 535 -18.59 6.39 10.83
N VAL A 536 -18.05 7.06 9.80
CA VAL A 536 -16.81 7.81 9.90
C VAL A 536 -16.90 8.91 10.95
N GLY A 537 -18.01 9.66 10.99
CA GLY A 537 -18.26 10.70 11.98
C GLY A 537 -18.21 10.19 13.42
N ILE A 538 -18.93 9.11 13.72
CA ILE A 538 -18.92 8.47 15.05
C ILE A 538 -17.50 8.02 15.42
N CYS A 539 -16.79 7.35 14.52
CA CYS A 539 -15.44 6.86 14.82
C CYS A 539 -14.44 8.02 15.02
N THR A 540 -14.63 9.14 14.30
CA THR A 540 -13.79 10.34 14.44
C THR A 540 -14.06 11.02 15.78
N ILE A 541 -15.32 11.09 16.22
CA ILE A 541 -15.69 11.53 17.57
C ILE A 541 -15.04 10.66 18.62
N LEU A 542 -15.07 9.33 18.47
CA LEU A 542 -14.46 8.39 19.42
C LEU A 542 -12.95 8.65 19.58
N ILE A 543 -12.21 8.89 18.48
CA ILE A 543 -10.79 9.28 18.57
C ILE A 543 -10.64 10.61 19.31
N GLY A 544 -11.46 11.62 18.99
CA GLY A 544 -11.42 12.91 19.68
C GLY A 544 -11.68 12.78 21.18
N VAL A 545 -12.63 11.94 21.59
CA VAL A 545 -12.91 11.63 23.00
C VAL A 545 -11.74 10.90 23.64
N MET A 546 -11.14 9.91 22.96
CA MET A 546 -9.95 9.21 23.45
C MET A 546 -8.78 10.18 23.67
N MET A 547 -8.60 11.17 22.78
CA MET A 547 -7.61 12.22 22.99
C MET A 547 -7.92 13.06 24.22
N LEU A 548 -9.15 13.57 24.38
CA LEU A 548 -9.52 14.37 25.54
C LEU A 548 -9.41 13.58 26.86
N ALA A 549 -9.61 12.26 26.83
CA ALA A 549 -9.41 11.40 27.99
C ALA A 549 -7.94 11.37 28.48
N LEU A 550 -6.97 11.76 27.65
CA LEU A 550 -5.56 11.84 28.04
C LEU A 550 -5.21 13.10 28.85
N ILE A 551 -6.09 14.10 28.94
CA ILE A 551 -5.80 15.39 29.60
C ILE A 551 -5.18 15.23 31.01
N PRO A 552 -5.64 14.31 31.88
CA PRO A 552 -5.04 14.14 33.21
C PRO A 552 -3.54 13.80 33.20
N TRP A 553 -3.07 13.10 32.16
CA TRP A 553 -1.66 12.68 32.03
C TRP A 553 -0.81 13.65 31.21
N LEU A 554 -1.42 14.66 30.60
CA LEU A 554 -0.74 15.67 29.79
C LEU A 554 -0.48 16.97 30.55
N TRP A 555 -0.83 17.03 31.84
CA TRP A 555 -0.71 18.24 32.64
C TRP A 555 0.74 18.74 32.68
N GLY A 556 0.95 20.01 32.31
CA GLY A 556 2.29 20.63 32.23
C GLY A 556 3.09 20.29 30.98
N SER A 557 2.62 19.39 30.10
CA SER A 557 3.28 19.11 28.82
C SER A 557 2.96 20.18 27.77
N PRO A 558 3.93 20.62 26.95
CA PRO A 558 3.66 21.51 25.82
C PRO A 558 2.66 20.90 24.81
N ALA A 559 2.49 19.58 24.79
CA ALA A 559 1.56 18.90 23.89
C ALA A 559 0.08 18.99 24.34
N ILE A 560 -0.21 19.42 25.58
CA ILE A 560 -1.61 19.48 26.08
C ILE A 560 -2.51 20.37 25.22
N LYS A 561 -1.97 21.50 24.73
CA LYS A 561 -2.70 22.43 23.86
C LYS A 561 -3.07 21.76 22.53
N TRP A 562 -2.13 21.03 21.95
CA TRP A 562 -2.36 20.25 20.74
C TRP A 562 -3.39 19.14 20.97
N ASN A 563 -3.31 18.45 22.11
CA ASN A 563 -4.27 17.41 22.46
C ASN A 563 -5.71 17.93 22.53
N ILE A 564 -5.92 19.02 23.27
CA ILE A 564 -7.24 19.61 23.47
C ILE A 564 -7.76 20.17 22.15
N GLY A 565 -6.91 20.93 21.42
CA GLY A 565 -7.28 21.53 20.15
C GLY A 565 -7.66 20.49 19.10
N LEU A 566 -6.84 19.46 18.90
CA LEU A 566 -7.10 18.38 17.95
C LEU A 566 -8.28 17.51 18.40
N GLY A 567 -8.36 17.15 19.69
CA GLY A 567 -9.48 16.37 20.22
C GLY A 567 -10.83 17.06 20.02
N ALA A 568 -10.92 18.35 20.32
CA ALA A 568 -12.11 19.16 20.08
C ALA A 568 -12.43 19.32 18.58
N ALA A 569 -11.41 19.55 17.75
CA ALA A 569 -11.58 19.65 16.30
C ALA A 569 -12.10 18.34 15.70
N LEU A 570 -11.59 17.18 16.12
CA LEU A 570 -12.08 15.88 15.66
C LEU A 570 -13.53 15.63 16.04
N ILE A 571 -13.94 16.02 17.26
CA ILE A 571 -15.34 15.93 17.68
C ILE A 571 -16.21 16.82 16.79
N ALA A 572 -15.80 18.08 16.58
CA ALA A 572 -16.55 19.01 15.72
C ALA A 572 -16.67 18.51 14.27
N ILE A 573 -15.57 18.02 13.69
CA ILE A 573 -15.54 17.41 12.34
C ILE A 573 -16.46 16.19 12.29
N GLY A 574 -16.36 15.30 13.28
CA GLY A 574 -17.15 14.08 13.32
C GLY A 574 -18.65 14.36 13.48
N VAL A 575 -19.03 15.33 14.32
CA VAL A 575 -20.42 15.81 14.45
C VAL A 575 -20.89 16.40 13.12
N GLY A 576 -20.10 17.27 12.49
CA GLY A 576 -20.42 17.84 11.18
C GLY A 576 -20.63 16.77 10.11
N ALA A 577 -19.78 15.74 10.08
CA ALA A 577 -19.91 14.62 9.15
C ALA A 577 -21.23 13.84 9.35
N MET A 578 -21.73 13.70 10.58
CA MET A 578 -23.00 13.02 10.83
C MET A 578 -24.22 13.74 10.24
N PHE A 579 -24.13 15.06 10.05
CA PHE A 579 -25.17 15.90 9.46
C PHE A 579 -25.07 16.07 7.94
N LEU A 580 -23.99 15.57 7.31
CA LEU A 580 -23.88 15.64 5.86
C LEU A 580 -24.99 14.79 5.20
N PRO A 581 -25.66 15.34 4.17
CA PRO A 581 -26.72 14.63 3.48
C PRO A 581 -26.17 13.33 2.88
N GLN A 582 -27.00 12.28 2.89
CA GLN A 582 -26.68 11.06 2.14
C GLN A 582 -26.57 11.46 0.68
N ALA A 583 -25.44 11.14 0.02
CA ALA A 583 -25.31 11.34 -1.41
C ALA A 583 -26.55 10.73 -2.09
N ASP A 584 -27.26 11.56 -2.85
CA ASP A 584 -28.60 11.33 -3.36
C ASP A 584 -28.87 9.89 -3.80
N LYS A 585 -29.96 9.33 -3.28
CA LYS A 585 -30.58 8.09 -3.77
C LYS A 585 -31.20 8.25 -5.17
N THR A 586 -31.06 9.41 -5.82
CA THR A 586 -31.89 9.87 -6.95
C THR A 586 -31.12 10.29 -8.20
N ALA A 587 -29.80 10.05 -8.29
CA ALA A 587 -29.09 10.21 -9.56
C ALA A 587 -28.97 8.86 -10.30
N ALA A 588 -30.14 8.27 -10.61
CA ALA A 588 -30.29 7.18 -11.57
C ALA A 588 -29.84 7.63 -12.96
#